data_AF-A0A926HCF6-F1
#
_entry.id   AF-A0A926HCF6-F1
#
_cell.length_a   1.000
_cell.length_b   1.000
_cell.length_c   1.000
_cell.angle_alpha   90.00
_cell.angle_beta   90.00
_cell.angle_gamma   90.00
#
_symmetry.space_group_name_H-M   'P 1'
#
loop_
_entity.id
_entity.type
_entity.pdbx_description
1 polymer ?
#
loop_
_entity_poly.entity_id
_entity_poly.type
_entity_poly.pdbx_seq_one_letter_code
_entity_poly.pdbx_strand_id
1 'polypeptide(L)'
;VFLDASDPYGLSPTARHFVAGLLAHAPGMCAVLAPLVNSYKRLVPGYEAPVYLSWGRTNRSALVRVPRVSPSRPQSTRVELRCPDPSCNPYLAFAVMLRAGLDGVRHELPLPRAVEEDLYMVDPRAYQLETLPSSLGEALVELQRDDVVCGALGPHILERFVEAKTQEWNEYRRYVSQWEIDRYLATY
;
A
#
# COMPACT_ATOMS: atom_id res chain seq x y z
N VAL A 1 -4.39 -22.84 5.00
CA VAL A 1 -3.30 -21.96 5.45
C VAL A 1 -3.86 -20.75 6.19
N PHE A 2 -4.64 -19.86 5.57
CA PHE A 2 -5.02 -18.59 6.23
C PHE A 2 -6.13 -18.63 7.27
N LEU A 3 -7.00 -19.66 7.26
CA LEU A 3 -8.13 -19.76 8.17
C LEU A 3 -7.71 -20.26 9.57
N ASP A 4 -8.20 -19.57 10.60
CA ASP A 4 -8.32 -20.07 11.97
C ASP A 4 -9.67 -19.64 12.55
N ALA A 5 -10.55 -20.60 12.85
CA ALA A 5 -11.90 -20.31 13.33
C ALA A 5 -11.94 -19.79 14.78
N SER A 6 -10.86 -19.93 15.54
CA SER A 6 -10.76 -19.45 16.92
C SER A 6 -10.31 -18.00 17.02
N ASP A 7 -9.64 -17.48 15.98
CA ASP A 7 -9.23 -16.07 15.91
C ASP A 7 -10.44 -15.15 15.63
N PRO A 8 -10.58 -14.01 16.33
CA PRO A 8 -11.72 -13.09 16.12
C PRO A 8 -11.86 -12.60 14.67
N TYR A 9 -10.75 -12.56 13.93
CA TYR A 9 -10.68 -12.17 12.53
C TYR A 9 -10.62 -13.34 11.56
N GLY A 10 -10.72 -14.57 12.04
CA GLY A 10 -10.65 -15.77 11.23
C GLY A 10 -9.23 -16.07 10.71
N LEU A 11 -8.21 -15.41 11.27
CA LEU A 11 -6.84 -15.44 10.74
C LEU A 11 -5.95 -16.38 11.53
N SER A 12 -5.39 -17.37 10.83
CA SER A 12 -4.27 -18.17 11.34
C SER A 12 -3.05 -17.32 11.68
N PRO A 13 -2.12 -17.83 12.50
CA PRO A 13 -0.82 -17.18 12.74
C PRO A 13 -0.11 -16.80 11.43
N THR A 14 -0.09 -17.70 10.44
CA THR A 14 0.49 -17.44 9.12
C THR A 14 -0.16 -16.25 8.42
N ALA A 15 -1.50 -16.16 8.43
CA ALA A 15 -2.19 -15.03 7.81
C ALA A 15 -1.90 -13.72 8.55
N ARG A 16 -1.79 -13.75 9.87
CA ARG A 16 -1.48 -12.56 10.68
C ARG A 16 -0.09 -12.03 10.34
N HIS A 17 0.91 -12.90 10.29
CA HIS A 17 2.27 -12.53 9.88
C HIS A 17 2.34 -12.08 8.43
N PHE A 18 1.55 -12.69 7.54
CA PHE A 18 1.47 -12.25 6.15
C PHE A 18 0.93 -10.82 6.02
N VAL A 19 -0.14 -10.47 6.76
CA VAL A 19 -0.66 -9.09 6.81
C VAL A 19 0.36 -8.15 7.42
N ALA A 20 1.07 -8.57 8.47
CA ALA A 20 2.13 -7.75 9.07
C ALA A 20 3.23 -7.41 8.05
N GLY A 21 3.67 -8.38 7.25
CA GLY A 21 4.62 -8.17 6.16
C GLY A 21 4.09 -7.22 5.08
N LEU A 22 2.83 -7.37 4.68
CA LEU A 22 2.21 -6.42 3.73
C LEU A 22 2.21 -4.98 4.25
N LEU A 23 1.93 -4.77 5.54
CA LEU A 23 1.92 -3.43 6.15
C LEU A 23 3.35 -2.86 6.27
N ALA A 24 4.32 -3.67 6.71
CA ALA A 24 5.70 -3.25 6.88
C ALA A 24 6.35 -2.78 5.58
N HIS A 25 6.05 -3.45 4.47
CA HIS A 25 6.63 -3.16 3.16
C HIS A 25 5.73 -2.29 2.26
N ALA A 26 4.57 -1.85 2.76
CA ALA A 26 3.62 -1.09 1.94
C ALA A 26 4.22 0.20 1.33
N PRO A 27 5.01 1.01 2.06
CA PRO A 27 5.68 2.17 1.47
C PRO A 27 6.63 1.79 0.34
N GLY A 28 7.45 0.74 0.51
CA GLY A 28 8.38 0.25 -0.50
C GLY A 28 7.68 -0.34 -1.73
N MET A 29 6.51 -0.95 -1.55
CA MET A 29 5.72 -1.50 -2.65
C MET A 29 4.97 -0.43 -3.46
N CYS A 30 4.73 0.77 -2.92
CA CYS A 30 3.87 1.78 -3.56
C CYS A 30 4.30 2.14 -4.98
N ALA A 31 5.59 2.32 -5.24
CA ALA A 31 6.07 2.66 -6.58
C ALA A 31 5.69 1.59 -7.61
N VAL A 32 5.58 0.32 -7.22
CA VAL A 32 5.20 -0.79 -8.10
C VAL A 32 3.68 -0.96 -8.19
N LEU A 33 2.97 -0.82 -7.07
CA LEU A 33 1.52 -1.02 -6.97
C LEU A 33 0.69 0.17 -7.49
N ALA A 34 1.29 1.36 -7.47
CA ALA A 34 0.70 2.64 -7.86
C ALA A 34 1.74 3.42 -8.68
N PRO A 35 2.04 2.98 -9.92
CA PRO A 35 3.27 3.35 -10.61
C PRO A 35 3.23 4.66 -11.39
N LEU A 36 2.11 5.39 -11.41
CA LEU A 36 1.99 6.65 -12.15
C LEU A 36 2.00 7.84 -11.21
N VAL A 37 2.42 9.01 -11.70
CA VAL A 37 2.20 10.28 -10.98
C VAL A 37 0.72 10.44 -10.60
N ASN A 38 -0.18 10.06 -11.50
CA ASN A 38 -1.62 10.17 -11.28
C ASN A 38 -2.15 9.20 -10.19
N SER A 39 -1.47 8.09 -9.94
CA SER A 39 -1.86 7.12 -8.91
C SER A 39 -1.95 7.77 -7.53
N TYR A 40 -1.07 8.73 -7.24
CA TYR A 40 -1.00 9.43 -5.96
C TYR A 40 -2.05 10.54 -5.81
N LYS A 41 -2.77 10.87 -6.90
CA LYS A 41 -3.98 11.70 -6.81
C LYS A 41 -5.16 10.91 -6.26
N ARG A 42 -5.11 9.57 -6.34
CA ARG A 42 -6.04 8.66 -5.67
C ARG A 42 -5.66 8.45 -4.21
N LEU A 43 -4.36 8.27 -3.92
CA LEU A 43 -3.82 8.01 -2.56
C LEU A 43 -3.67 9.31 -1.75
N VAL A 44 -4.76 10.06 -1.58
CA VAL A 44 -4.79 11.31 -0.81
C VAL A 44 -5.77 11.16 0.36
N PRO A 45 -5.44 11.66 1.56
CA PRO A 45 -6.40 11.70 2.66
C PRO A 45 -7.70 12.43 2.25
N GLY A 46 -8.86 11.87 2.61
CA GLY A 46 -10.18 12.48 2.34
C GLY A 46 -10.99 11.86 1.21
N TYR A 47 -10.43 10.91 0.44
CA TYR A 47 -11.16 10.07 -0.52
C TYR A 47 -11.06 8.60 -0.11
N GLU A 48 -12.00 7.73 -0.53
CA GLU A 48 -12.14 6.29 -0.16
C GLU A 48 -10.87 5.41 -0.34
N ALA A 49 -9.78 5.96 -0.86
CA ALA A 49 -8.51 5.27 -1.00
C ALA A 49 -7.76 5.18 0.34
N PRO A 50 -7.17 4.01 0.64
CA PRO A 50 -6.47 3.80 1.90
C PRO A 50 -5.08 4.45 1.87
N VAL A 51 -4.84 5.38 2.78
CA VAL A 51 -3.54 6.05 2.94
C VAL A 51 -2.84 5.70 4.24
N TYR A 52 -3.56 5.20 5.25
CA TYR A 52 -2.99 4.84 6.56
C TYR A 52 -2.54 3.37 6.58
N LEU A 53 -1.33 3.11 7.09
CA LEU A 53 -0.80 1.76 7.31
C LEU A 53 -1.57 1.04 8.42
N SER A 54 -2.74 0.52 8.04
CA SER A 54 -3.72 -0.06 8.95
C SER A 54 -4.39 -1.27 8.31
N TRP A 55 -4.91 -2.14 9.16
CA TRP A 55 -5.74 -3.25 8.73
C TRP A 55 -7.01 -3.33 9.57
N GLY A 56 -8.04 -3.92 9.00
CA GLY A 56 -9.32 -4.09 9.67
C GLY A 56 -10.32 -4.86 8.83
N ARG A 57 -11.47 -5.16 9.42
CA ARG A 57 -12.54 -5.91 8.73
C ARG A 57 -13.65 -5.01 8.20
N THR A 58 -14.06 -4.05 9.03
CA THR A 58 -15.20 -3.15 8.79
C THR A 58 -14.74 -1.84 8.19
N ASN A 59 -13.53 -1.40 8.56
CA ASN A 59 -12.94 -0.15 8.12
C ASN A 59 -12.68 -0.13 6.60
N ARG A 60 -13.42 0.73 5.88
CA ARG A 60 -13.26 0.94 4.44
C ARG A 60 -12.10 1.87 4.08
N SER A 61 -11.46 2.50 5.05
CA SER A 61 -10.23 3.27 4.86
C SER A 61 -8.96 2.45 5.12
N ALA A 62 -9.08 1.23 5.67
CA ALA A 62 -7.94 0.38 5.96
C ALA A 62 -7.22 -0.09 4.69
N LEU A 63 -5.88 -0.08 4.75
CA LEU A 63 -4.99 -0.52 3.69
C LEU A 63 -5.12 -2.01 3.40
N VAL A 64 -5.11 -2.84 4.45
CA VAL A 64 -5.40 -4.26 4.33
C VAL A 64 -6.75 -4.56 4.94
N ARG A 65 -7.67 -5.06 4.12
CA ARG A 65 -8.99 -5.48 4.57
C ARG A 65 -9.03 -7.00 4.77
N VAL A 66 -9.68 -7.44 5.85
CA VAL A 66 -9.97 -8.85 6.13
C VAL A 66 -11.48 -9.07 6.06
N PRO A 67 -12.02 -9.48 4.90
CA PRO A 67 -13.46 -9.64 4.71
C PRO A 67 -14.09 -10.63 5.69
N ARG A 68 -15.33 -10.37 6.12
CA ARG A 68 -16.13 -11.41 6.79
C ARG A 68 -16.40 -12.54 5.80
N VAL A 69 -16.15 -13.76 6.25
CA VAL A 69 -16.41 -14.98 5.49
C VAL A 69 -17.67 -15.63 6.06
N SER A 70 -18.55 -16.09 5.16
CA SER A 70 -19.72 -16.87 5.57
C SER A 70 -19.27 -18.16 6.25
N PRO A 71 -19.90 -18.59 7.37
CA PRO A 71 -19.63 -19.90 7.98
C PRO A 71 -19.78 -21.08 7.01
N SER A 72 -20.60 -20.93 5.96
CA SER A 72 -20.79 -21.93 4.90
C SER A 72 -19.66 -21.99 3.86
N ARG A 73 -18.70 -21.05 3.88
CA ARG A 73 -17.58 -20.97 2.93
C ARG A 73 -16.25 -20.61 3.63
N PRO A 74 -15.83 -21.37 4.65
CA PRO A 74 -14.65 -21.03 5.46
C PRO A 74 -13.35 -20.93 4.64
N GLN A 75 -13.29 -21.64 3.50
CA GLN A 75 -12.18 -21.60 2.55
C GLN A 75 -12.02 -20.23 1.84
N SER A 76 -13.00 -19.32 1.93
CA SER A 76 -12.92 -17.99 1.33
C SER A 76 -12.16 -16.95 2.19
N THR A 77 -11.52 -17.39 3.27
CA THR A 77 -10.66 -16.55 4.12
C THR A 77 -9.47 -16.03 3.32
N ARG A 78 -9.38 -14.71 3.24
CA ARG A 78 -8.41 -13.99 2.42
C ARG A 78 -8.10 -12.62 3.02
N VAL A 79 -7.07 -11.99 2.48
CA VAL A 79 -6.65 -10.63 2.79
C VAL A 79 -6.73 -9.81 1.51
N GLU A 80 -7.18 -8.56 1.60
CA GLU A 80 -7.35 -7.65 0.47
C GLU A 80 -6.46 -6.43 0.68
N LEU A 81 -5.34 -6.35 -0.06
CA LEU A 81 -4.51 -5.14 -0.11
C LEU A 81 -5.12 -4.13 -1.10
N ARG A 82 -5.33 -2.89 -0.68
CA ARG A 82 -6.21 -1.93 -1.38
C ARG A 82 -5.50 -0.69 -1.95
N CYS A 83 -4.18 -0.59 -1.76
CA CYS A 83 -3.35 0.42 -2.41
C CYS A 83 -3.00 0.16 -3.91
N PRO A 84 -3.05 -1.06 -4.47
CA PRO A 84 -2.84 -1.23 -5.90
C PRO A 84 -3.89 -0.50 -6.74
N ASP A 85 -3.50 -0.03 -7.91
CA ASP A 85 -4.41 0.53 -8.91
C ASP A 85 -4.22 -0.19 -10.27
N PRO A 86 -5.16 -0.07 -11.23
CA PRO A 86 -5.13 -0.86 -12.46
C PRO A 86 -4.02 -0.48 -13.44
N SER A 87 -3.23 0.57 -13.16
CA SER A 87 -2.06 0.92 -13.97
C SER A 87 -0.81 0.11 -13.62
N CYS A 88 -0.83 -0.63 -12.51
CA CYS A 88 0.29 -1.50 -12.14
C CYS A 88 0.48 -2.66 -13.13
N ASN A 89 1.73 -3.10 -13.29
CA ASN A 89 2.02 -4.35 -13.96
C ASN A 89 1.62 -5.50 -13.01
N PRO A 90 0.62 -6.34 -13.35
CA PRO A 90 0.09 -7.32 -12.42
C PRO A 90 1.12 -8.38 -12.01
N TYR A 91 2.10 -8.70 -12.87
CA TYR A 91 3.16 -9.65 -12.55
C TYR A 91 4.08 -9.11 -11.47
N LEU A 92 4.53 -7.86 -11.63
CA LEU A 92 5.39 -7.20 -10.64
C LEU A 92 4.62 -6.95 -9.34
N ALA A 93 3.36 -6.54 -9.45
CA ALA A 93 2.49 -6.31 -8.30
C ALA A 93 2.34 -7.59 -7.44
N PHE A 94 2.01 -8.73 -8.06
CA PHE A 94 1.91 -9.99 -7.32
C PHE A 94 3.26 -10.47 -6.79
N ALA A 95 4.36 -10.24 -7.51
CA ALA A 95 5.69 -10.60 -7.02
C ALA A 95 6.06 -9.85 -5.73
N VAL A 96 5.89 -8.52 -5.70
CA VAL A 96 6.22 -7.72 -4.50
C VAL A 96 5.26 -7.99 -3.35
N MET A 97 3.95 -8.14 -3.61
CA MET A 97 2.95 -8.47 -2.58
C MET A 97 3.24 -9.82 -1.94
N LEU A 98 3.56 -10.84 -2.75
CA LEU A 98 3.90 -12.16 -2.24
C LEU A 98 5.20 -12.12 -1.44
N ARG A 99 6.23 -11.44 -1.96
CA ARG A 99 7.52 -11.35 -1.27
C ARG A 99 7.41 -10.65 0.08
N ALA A 100 6.69 -9.53 0.15
CA ALA A 100 6.42 -8.80 1.39
C ALA A 100 5.67 -9.66 2.42
N GLY A 101 4.59 -10.32 2.00
CA GLY A 101 3.82 -11.18 2.91
C GLY A 101 4.62 -12.41 3.38
N LEU A 102 5.44 -13.01 2.51
CA LEU A 102 6.31 -14.12 2.90
C LEU A 102 7.44 -13.70 3.84
N ASP A 103 7.93 -12.47 3.71
CA ASP A 103 8.90 -11.92 4.65
C ASP A 103 8.29 -11.82 6.06
N GLY A 104 7.07 -11.27 6.14
CA GLY A 104 6.30 -11.24 7.38
C GLY A 104 6.13 -12.61 8.03
N VAL A 105 5.79 -13.63 7.23
CA VAL A 105 5.70 -15.03 7.70
C VAL A 105 7.05 -15.57 8.16
N ARG A 106 8.13 -15.32 7.43
CA ARG A 106 9.47 -15.86 7.76
C ARG A 106 10.01 -15.27 9.06
N HIS A 107 9.80 -13.98 9.28
CA HIS A 107 10.31 -13.25 10.45
C HIS A 107 9.28 -13.13 11.58
N GLU A 108 8.14 -13.81 11.45
CA GLU A 108 7.04 -13.79 12.43
C GLU A 108 6.64 -12.36 12.84
N LEU A 109 6.57 -11.44 11.87
CA LEU A 109 6.35 -10.02 12.16
C LEU A 109 5.05 -9.82 12.94
N PRO A 110 5.05 -8.99 14.00
CA PRO A 110 3.88 -8.78 14.82
C PRO A 110 2.83 -7.96 14.06
N LEU A 111 1.62 -8.49 13.96
CA LEU A 111 0.50 -7.75 13.39
C LEU A 111 0.01 -6.69 14.40
N PRO A 112 0.01 -5.38 14.06
CA PRO A 112 -0.53 -4.35 14.95
C PRO A 112 -2.02 -4.58 15.25
N ARG A 113 -2.56 -3.84 16.22
CA ARG A 113 -3.99 -3.90 16.53
C ARG A 113 -4.82 -3.47 15.32
N ALA A 114 -5.90 -4.18 15.04
CA ALA A 114 -6.86 -3.81 14.00
C ALA A 114 -7.48 -2.44 14.30
N VAL A 115 -7.70 -1.66 13.25
CA VAL A 115 -8.40 -0.37 13.29
C VAL A 115 -9.75 -0.56 12.59
N GLU A 116 -10.82 -0.59 13.38
CA GLU A 116 -12.19 -0.85 12.87
C GLU A 116 -12.98 0.44 12.61
N GLU A 117 -12.57 1.53 13.25
CA GLU A 117 -13.11 2.87 13.07
C GLU A 117 -12.82 3.39 11.66
N ASP A 118 -13.76 4.14 11.11
CA ASP A 118 -13.53 4.84 9.85
C ASP A 118 -12.59 6.03 10.08
N LEU A 119 -11.34 5.92 9.60
CA LEU A 119 -10.29 6.92 9.79
C LEU A 119 -10.58 8.25 9.06
N TYR A 120 -11.63 8.33 8.24
CA TYR A 120 -12.10 9.61 7.68
C TYR A 120 -12.90 10.43 8.69
N MET A 121 -13.52 9.77 9.68
CA MET A 121 -14.46 10.38 10.63
C MET A 121 -13.84 10.65 12.01
N VAL A 122 -12.60 10.23 12.22
CA VAL A 122 -11.85 10.40 13.47
C VAL A 122 -10.54 11.10 13.19
N ASP A 123 -9.96 11.78 14.19
CA ASP A 123 -8.63 12.35 14.04
C ASP A 123 -7.60 11.21 13.90
N PRO A 124 -6.99 11.03 12.71
CA PRO A 124 -6.06 9.93 12.48
C PRO A 124 -4.76 10.09 13.28
N ARG A 125 -4.45 11.31 13.75
CA ARG A 125 -3.30 11.57 14.64
C ARG A 125 -3.46 10.85 15.99
N ALA A 126 -4.69 10.59 16.42
CA ALA A 126 -4.96 9.84 17.64
C ALA A 126 -4.46 8.38 17.58
N TYR A 127 -4.33 7.83 16.37
CA TYR A 127 -3.90 6.44 16.15
C TYR A 127 -2.39 6.32 15.84
N GLN A 128 -1.67 7.44 15.71
CA GLN A 128 -0.24 7.48 15.38
C GLN A 128 0.13 6.60 14.16
N LEU A 129 -0.78 6.55 13.18
CA LEU A 129 -0.59 5.72 12.00
C LEU A 129 0.32 6.42 11.00
N GLU A 130 1.31 5.68 10.52
CA GLU A 130 2.08 6.07 9.35
C GLU A 130 1.21 6.05 8.09
N THR A 131 1.62 6.82 7.09
CA THR A 131 0.91 6.94 5.82
C THR A 131 1.76 6.43 4.67
N LEU A 132 1.09 5.99 3.60
CA LEU A 132 1.75 5.72 2.32
C LEU A 132 2.42 6.99 1.76
N PRO A 133 3.43 6.83 0.89
CA PRO A 133 3.98 7.93 0.11
C PRO A 133 2.89 8.73 -0.60
N SER A 134 3.01 10.06 -0.58
CA SER A 134 2.05 11.00 -1.14
C SER A 134 2.33 11.37 -2.60
N SER A 135 3.45 10.89 -3.15
CA SER A 135 3.86 11.12 -4.54
C SER A 135 4.70 9.98 -5.09
N LEU A 136 4.79 9.89 -6.42
CA LEU A 136 5.67 8.93 -7.08
C LEU A 136 7.14 9.13 -6.67
N GLY A 137 7.57 10.39 -6.48
CA GLY A 137 8.91 10.70 -6.01
C GLY A 137 9.22 10.12 -4.62
N GLU A 138 8.31 10.28 -3.66
CA GLU A 138 8.46 9.67 -2.32
C GLU A 138 8.42 8.15 -2.39
N ALA A 139 7.52 7.58 -3.19
CA ALA A 139 7.43 6.13 -3.34
C ALA A 139 8.69 5.50 -3.95
N LEU A 140 9.38 6.20 -4.86
CA LEU A 140 10.67 5.75 -5.40
C LEU A 140 11.79 5.79 -4.35
N VAL A 141 11.74 6.72 -3.40
CA VAL A 141 12.67 6.76 -2.27
C VAL A 141 12.40 5.59 -1.33
N GLU A 142 11.15 5.34 -0.98
CA GLU A 142 10.77 4.22 -0.11
C GLU A 142 11.06 2.87 -0.76
N LEU A 143 10.81 2.70 -2.06
CA LEU A 143 11.18 1.50 -2.80
C LEU A 143 12.67 1.18 -2.64
N GLN A 144 13.55 2.18 -2.82
CA GLN A 144 15.01 1.99 -2.75
C GLN A 144 15.53 1.73 -1.33
N ARG A 145 14.72 1.98 -0.30
CA ARG A 145 15.04 1.67 1.11
C ARG A 145 14.59 0.28 1.54
N ASP A 146 13.76 -0.38 0.72
CA ASP A 146 13.15 -1.66 1.05
C ASP A 146 13.86 -2.81 0.33
N ASP A 147 14.84 -3.42 1.00
CA ASP A 147 15.63 -4.54 0.45
C ASP A 147 14.77 -5.76 0.07
N VAL A 148 13.63 -5.96 0.75
CA VAL A 148 12.73 -7.10 0.48
C VAL A 148 12.01 -6.88 -0.84
N VAL A 149 11.50 -5.67 -1.08
CA VAL A 149 10.82 -5.31 -2.33
C VAL A 149 11.83 -5.18 -3.48
N CYS A 150 13.00 -4.56 -3.25
CA CYS A 150 14.10 -4.54 -4.21
C CYS A 150 14.52 -5.96 -4.64
N GLY A 151 14.69 -6.86 -3.65
CA GLY A 151 15.02 -8.26 -3.91
C GLY A 151 13.94 -9.02 -4.67
N ALA A 152 12.66 -8.63 -4.53
CA ALA A 152 11.55 -9.23 -5.28
C ALA A 152 11.62 -8.92 -6.78
N LEU A 153 12.07 -7.71 -7.13
CA LEU A 153 12.21 -7.27 -8.53
C LEU A 153 13.50 -7.82 -9.15
N GLY A 154 14.56 -7.95 -8.35
CA GLY A 154 15.89 -8.29 -8.83
C GLY A 154 16.57 -7.10 -9.52
N PRO A 155 17.91 -7.15 -9.68
CA PRO A 155 18.71 -5.98 -10.02
C PRO A 155 18.35 -5.38 -11.39
N HIS A 156 18.16 -6.22 -12.41
CA HIS A 156 17.87 -5.77 -13.77
C HIS A 156 16.52 -5.03 -13.88
N ILE A 157 15.46 -5.57 -13.26
CA ILE A 157 14.13 -4.94 -13.30
C ILE A 157 14.14 -3.69 -12.43
N LEU A 158 14.70 -3.76 -11.22
CA LEU A 158 14.76 -2.64 -10.30
C LEU A 158 15.44 -1.42 -10.93
N GLU A 159 16.62 -1.60 -11.51
CA GLU A 159 17.39 -0.52 -12.14
C GLU A 159 16.57 0.19 -13.23
N ARG A 160 16.02 -0.59 -14.18
CA ARG A 160 15.23 -0.04 -15.29
C ARG A 160 13.92 0.57 -14.84
N PHE A 161 13.29 -0.01 -13.83
CA PHE A 161 12.05 0.51 -13.26
C PHE A 161 12.28 1.87 -12.59
N VAL A 162 13.28 1.96 -11.72
CA VAL A 162 13.62 3.21 -11.03
C VAL A 162 14.07 4.28 -12.02
N GLU A 163 14.88 3.93 -13.02
CA GLU A 163 15.29 4.85 -14.09
C GLU A 163 14.07 5.44 -14.81
N ALA A 164 13.19 4.59 -15.35
CA ALA A 164 12.02 5.03 -16.11
C ALA A 164 11.07 5.89 -15.26
N LYS A 165 10.81 5.50 -14.02
CA LYS A 165 9.90 6.23 -13.12
C LYS A 165 10.49 7.52 -12.58
N THR A 166 11.80 7.58 -12.41
CA THR A 166 12.51 8.83 -12.08
C THR A 166 12.43 9.82 -13.24
N GLN A 167 12.55 9.35 -14.49
CA GLN A 167 12.35 10.20 -15.67
C GLN A 167 10.92 10.74 -15.74
N GLU A 168 9.90 9.88 -15.62
CA GLU A 168 8.48 10.29 -15.57
C GLU A 168 8.22 11.35 -14.48
N TRP A 169 8.71 11.12 -13.26
CA TRP A 169 8.57 12.07 -12.16
C TRP A 169 9.26 13.41 -12.44
N ASN A 170 10.45 13.37 -13.03
CA ASN A 170 11.23 14.57 -13.36
C ASN A 170 10.58 15.40 -14.47
N GLU A 171 9.96 14.75 -15.46
CA GLU A 171 9.17 15.43 -16.49
C GLU A 171 7.96 16.13 -15.87
N TYR A 172 7.19 15.42 -15.04
CA TYR A 172 6.02 15.98 -14.37
C TYR A 172 6.35 17.22 -13.52
N ARG A 173 7.37 17.13 -12.65
CA ARG A 173 7.70 18.25 -11.73
C ARG A 173 8.27 19.49 -12.41
N ARG A 174 8.69 19.39 -13.68
CA ARG A 174 9.20 20.52 -14.48
C ARG A 174 8.09 21.17 -15.30
N TYR A 175 6.93 20.51 -15.43
CA TYR A 175 5.81 21.03 -16.18
C TYR A 175 5.07 22.09 -15.36
N VAL A 176 4.85 23.26 -15.97
CA VAL A 176 4.00 24.32 -15.41
C VAL A 176 2.57 24.07 -15.86
N SER A 177 1.72 23.68 -14.93
CA SER A 177 0.33 23.33 -15.20
C SER A 177 -0.58 24.55 -15.35
N GLN A 178 -1.71 24.37 -16.04
CA GLN A 178 -2.73 25.42 -16.14
C GLN A 178 -3.24 25.86 -14.75
N TRP A 179 -3.31 24.92 -13.78
CA TRP A 179 -3.70 25.23 -12.41
C TRP A 179 -2.73 26.23 -11.75
N GLU A 180 -1.42 26.09 -11.98
CA GLU A 180 -0.41 27.03 -11.46
C GLU A 180 -0.55 28.40 -12.14
N ILE A 181 -0.77 28.43 -13.46
CA ILE A 181 -0.98 29.67 -14.21
C ILE A 181 -2.21 30.42 -13.68
N ASP A 182 -3.35 29.73 -13.59
CA ASP A 182 -4.62 30.30 -13.14
C ASP A 182 -4.54 30.84 -11.70
N ARG A 183 -3.76 30.17 -10.84
CA ARG A 183 -3.61 30.53 -9.42
C ARG A 183 -2.64 31.68 -9.20
N TYR A 184 -1.51 31.68 -9.91
CA TYR A 184 -0.37 32.53 -9.56
C TYR A 184 -0.16 33.71 -10.50
N LEU A 185 -0.39 33.57 -11.82
CA LEU A 185 0.00 34.58 -12.81
C LEU A 185 -0.67 35.95 -12.60
N ALA A 186 -1.92 35.98 -12.13
CA ALA A 186 -2.64 37.22 -11.87
C ALA A 186 -2.42 37.76 -10.43
N THR A 187 -1.86 36.94 -9.54
CA THR A 187 -1.72 37.27 -8.10
C THR A 187 -0.30 37.74 -7.76
N TYR A 188 0.72 37.17 -8.41
CA TYR A 188 2.14 37.44 -8.18
C TYR A 188 2.84 37.73 -9.51
#